data_AF-A0A6B2CP71-F1
#
_entry.id   AF-A0A6B2CP71-F1
#
_cell.length_a   1.000
_cell.length_b   1.000
_cell.length_c   1.000
_cell.angle_alpha   90.00
_cell.angle_beta   90.00
_cell.angle_gamma   90.00
#
_symmetry.space_group_name_H-M   'P 1'
#
loop_
_entity.id
_entity.type
_entity.pdbx_description
1 polymer ?
#
loop_
_entity_poly.entity_id
_entity_poly.type
_entity_poly.pdbx_seq_one_letter_code
_entity_poly.pdbx_strand_id
1 'polypeptide(L)'
;VGEAVEAVRQFCASGQDLVLVRVEKHKDNDLRLMVLPEELRSGEGRRLLGEACARLSALRNPRAAVKVYCRRAYGFNTHSLRYAFVSYLLKRGVSPSIVAKITGHRSLNHILHYTEVRLAEEVLAGLRGP
;
A
#
# COMPACT_ATOMS: atom_id res chain seq x y z
N VAL A 1 1.70 -1.79 -6.97
CA VAL A 1 2.44 -0.67 -7.62
C VAL A 1 1.63 -0.07 -8.75
N GLY A 2 1.18 -0.84 -9.75
CA GLY A 2 0.33 -0.30 -10.84
C GLY A 2 -0.89 0.47 -10.31
N GLU A 3 -1.70 -0.18 -9.48
CA GLU A 3 -2.85 0.44 -8.79
C GLU A 3 -2.49 1.71 -8.00
N ALA A 4 -1.33 1.74 -7.34
CA ALA A 4 -0.91 2.91 -6.57
C ALA A 4 -0.49 4.09 -7.46
N VAL A 5 0.19 3.82 -8.58
CA VAL A 5 0.51 4.84 -9.59
C VAL A 5 -0.77 5.42 -10.18
N GLU A 6 -1.75 4.56 -10.47
CA GLU A 6 -3.04 4.99 -11.00
C GLU A 6 -3.82 5.82 -9.97
N ALA A 7 -3.85 5.40 -8.71
CA ALA A 7 -4.47 6.15 -7.63
C ALA A 7 -3.90 7.57 -7.52
N VAL A 8 -2.57 7.71 -7.56
CA VAL A 8 -1.91 9.02 -7.50
C VAL A 8 -2.35 9.93 -8.65
N ARG A 9 -2.45 9.40 -9.88
CA ARG A 9 -2.97 10.15 -11.02
C ARG A 9 -4.40 10.62 -10.81
N GLN A 10 -5.27 9.74 -10.31
CA GLN A 10 -6.67 10.08 -10.04
C GLN A 10 -6.82 11.10 -8.90
N PHE A 11 -6.04 11.00 -7.83
CA PHE A 11 -6.03 12.00 -6.75
C PHE A 11 -5.67 13.39 -7.28
N CYS A 12 -4.68 13.48 -8.18
CA CYS A 12 -4.29 14.75 -8.80
C CYS A 12 -5.33 15.29 -9.79
N ALA A 13 -5.96 14.42 -10.59
CA ALA A 13 -6.94 14.83 -11.57
C ALA A 13 -8.27 15.26 -10.94
N SER A 14 -8.72 14.56 -9.89
CA SER A 14 -10.02 14.78 -9.26
C SER A 14 -10.00 15.73 -8.08
N GLY A 15 -8.84 15.93 -7.45
CA GLY A 15 -8.70 16.64 -6.17
C GLY A 15 -9.28 15.89 -4.97
N GLN A 16 -9.94 14.74 -5.16
CA GLN A 16 -10.59 13.98 -4.09
C GLN A 16 -9.55 13.28 -3.19
N ASP A 17 -9.95 12.96 -1.95
CA ASP A 17 -9.15 12.12 -1.04
C ASP A 17 -9.48 10.62 -1.17
N LEU A 18 -10.51 10.29 -1.96
CA LEU A 18 -11.04 8.95 -2.16
C LEU A 18 -11.23 8.72 -3.66
N VAL A 19 -10.60 7.68 -4.21
CA VAL A 19 -10.73 7.33 -5.63
C VAL A 19 -10.89 5.83 -5.82
N LEU A 20 -11.55 5.42 -6.90
CA LEU A 20 -11.77 4.02 -7.26
C LEU A 20 -10.84 3.63 -8.40
N VAL A 21 -9.94 2.68 -8.15
CA VAL A 21 -8.96 2.20 -9.14
C VAL A 21 -9.28 0.77 -9.56
N ARG A 22 -9.23 0.51 -10.87
CA ARG A 22 -9.43 -0.83 -11.41
C ARG A 22 -8.28 -1.77 -11.02
N VAL A 23 -8.63 -2.96 -10.56
CA VAL A 23 -7.66 -4.02 -10.23
C VAL A 23 -7.22 -4.72 -11.52
N GLU A 24 -6.01 -4.42 -11.98
CA GLU A 24 -5.48 -4.90 -13.28
C GLU A 24 -5.43 -6.43 -13.42
N LYS A 25 -5.31 -7.15 -12.31
CA LYS A 25 -5.07 -8.60 -12.30
C LYS A 25 -6.34 -9.45 -12.19
N HIS A 26 -7.50 -8.82 -12.03
CA HIS A 26 -8.77 -9.51 -11.92
C HIS A 26 -9.48 -9.49 -13.27
N LYS A 27 -10.10 -10.63 -13.65
CA LYS A 27 -10.88 -10.74 -14.89
C LYS A 27 -12.18 -9.94 -14.78
N ASP A 28 -12.70 -9.86 -13.57
CA ASP A 28 -13.88 -9.06 -13.22
C ASP A 28 -13.47 -7.59 -13.10
N ASN A 29 -14.37 -6.67 -13.42
CA ASN A 29 -14.16 -5.21 -13.36
C ASN A 29 -14.09 -4.70 -11.89
N ASP A 30 -13.32 -5.39 -11.06
CA ASP A 30 -13.14 -5.09 -9.65
C ASP A 30 -12.50 -3.71 -9.48
N LEU A 31 -13.17 -2.88 -8.68
CA LEU A 31 -12.67 -1.58 -8.26
C LEU A 31 -12.15 -1.67 -6.83
N ARG A 32 -11.09 -0.91 -6.56
CA ARG A 32 -10.52 -0.76 -5.22
C ARG A 32 -10.61 0.69 -4.78
N LEU A 33 -11.15 0.90 -3.57
CA LEU A 33 -11.08 2.19 -2.90
C LEU A 33 -9.63 2.48 -2.49
N MET A 34 -9.11 3.59 -2.98
CA MET A 34 -7.82 4.13 -2.60
C MET A 34 -8.07 5.41 -1.81
N VAL A 35 -7.41 5.51 -0.66
CA VAL A 35 -7.54 6.64 0.27
C VAL A 35 -6.22 7.40 0.28
N LEU A 36 -6.28 8.72 0.09
CA LEU A 36 -5.11 9.57 0.17
C LEU A 36 -4.62 9.63 1.63
N PRO A 37 -3.34 9.36 1.93
CA PRO A 37 -2.79 9.50 3.27
C PRO A 37 -3.02 10.90 3.84
N GLU A 38 -3.30 11.00 5.14
CA GLU A 38 -3.65 12.28 5.79
C GLU A 38 -2.55 13.34 5.67
N GLU A 39 -1.30 12.90 5.66
CA GLU A 39 -0.11 13.73 5.50
C GLU A 39 -0.08 14.45 4.13
N LEU A 40 -0.77 13.89 3.13
CA LEU A 40 -0.87 14.46 1.78
C LEU A 40 -2.14 15.31 1.57
N ARG A 41 -3.00 15.44 2.59
CA ARG A 41 -4.25 16.22 2.49
C ARG A 41 -4.07 17.70 2.84
N SER A 42 -2.98 18.06 3.53
CA SER A 42 -2.65 19.44 3.90
C SER A 42 -2.01 20.22 2.75
N GLY A 43 -1.84 21.54 2.88
CA GLY A 43 -1.28 22.40 1.82
C GLY A 43 0.09 21.94 1.30
N GLU A 44 1.04 21.67 2.19
CA GLU A 44 2.34 21.13 1.79
C GLU A 44 2.22 19.71 1.20
N GLY A 45 1.41 18.86 1.81
CA GLY A 45 1.15 17.51 1.33
C GLY A 45 0.59 17.48 -0.09
N ARG A 46 -0.35 18.38 -0.40
CA ARG A 46 -0.94 18.55 -1.73
C ARG A 46 0.06 19.08 -2.75
N ARG A 47 0.97 19.98 -2.34
CA ARG A 47 2.09 20.43 -3.20
C ARG A 47 2.99 19.25 -3.58
N LEU A 48 3.41 18.45 -2.60
CA LEU A 48 4.24 17.25 -2.83
C LEU A 48 3.54 16.23 -3.73
N LEU A 49 2.23 16.04 -3.54
CA LEU A 49 1.41 15.19 -4.41
C LEU A 49 1.40 15.70 -5.86
N GLY A 50 1.22 17.01 -6.07
CA GLY A 50 1.28 17.63 -7.39
C GLY A 50 2.63 17.43 -8.09
N GLU A 51 3.74 17.63 -7.37
CA GLU A 51 5.09 17.39 -7.89
C GLU A 51 5.31 15.91 -8.25
N ALA A 52 4.85 14.99 -7.40
CA ALA A 52 4.90 13.57 -7.68
C ALA A 52 4.10 13.21 -8.94
N CYS A 53 2.92 13.79 -9.12
CA CYS A 53 2.10 13.59 -10.31
C CYS A 53 2.77 14.10 -11.58
N ALA A 54 3.33 15.31 -11.56
CA ALA A 54 4.07 15.85 -12.71
C ALA A 54 5.23 14.92 -13.10
N ARG A 55 6.01 14.46 -12.11
CA ARG A 55 7.10 13.49 -12.33
C ARG A 55 6.60 12.16 -12.88
N LEU A 56 5.52 11.61 -12.33
CA LEU A 56 4.97 10.32 -12.79
C LEU A 56 4.41 10.41 -14.21
N SER A 57 3.83 11.54 -14.61
CA SER A 57 3.30 11.75 -15.97
C SER A 57 4.40 11.89 -17.01
N ALA A 58 5.58 12.39 -16.65
CA ALA A 58 6.73 12.50 -17.55
C ALA A 58 7.44 11.15 -17.81
N LEU A 59 7.15 10.11 -17.03
CA LEU A 59 7.82 8.81 -17.13
C LEU A 59 7.12 7.88 -18.13
N ARG A 60 7.90 7.31 -19.06
CA ARG A 60 7.42 6.27 -20.00
C ARG A 60 6.92 5.01 -19.28
N ASN A 61 7.58 4.61 -18.18
CA ASN A 61 7.17 3.46 -17.38
C ASN A 61 7.26 3.77 -15.86
N PRO A 62 6.23 4.43 -15.30
CA PRO A 62 6.25 4.86 -13.90
C PRO A 62 6.30 3.68 -12.93
N ARG A 63 5.69 2.53 -13.27
CA ARG A 63 5.68 1.34 -12.42
C ARG A 63 7.09 0.78 -12.21
N ALA A 64 7.87 0.68 -13.28
CA ALA A 64 9.25 0.23 -13.20
C ALA A 64 10.12 1.27 -12.47
N ALA A 65 9.94 2.55 -12.77
CA ALA A 65 10.67 3.64 -12.12
C ALA A 65 10.50 3.63 -10.59
N VAL A 66 9.26 3.51 -10.09
CA VAL A 66 8.98 3.43 -8.64
C VAL A 66 9.66 2.21 -8.02
N LYS A 67 9.61 1.04 -8.66
CA LYS A 67 10.28 -0.17 -8.16
C LYS A 67 11.80 0.01 -8.02
N VAL A 68 12.42 0.58 -9.05
CA VAL A 68 13.87 0.84 -9.06
C VAL A 68 14.23 1.89 -8.02
N TYR A 69 13.45 2.96 -7.92
CA TYR A 69 13.65 4.02 -6.95
C TYR A 69 13.60 3.48 -5.52
N CYS A 70 12.58 2.70 -5.15
CA CYS A 70 12.50 2.11 -3.80
C CYS A 70 13.76 1.30 -3.45
N ARG A 71 14.23 0.48 -4.39
CA ARG A 71 15.41 -0.37 -4.16
C ARG A 71 16.68 0.46 -4.03
N ARG A 72 16.86 1.50 -4.86
CA ARG A 72 18.08 2.33 -4.87
C ARG A 72 18.13 3.32 -3.72
N ALA A 73 17.01 3.95 -3.40
CA ALA A 73 16.95 5.00 -2.37
C ALA A 73 16.83 4.44 -0.95
N TYR A 74 16.13 3.31 -0.77
CA TYR A 74 15.77 2.80 0.55
C TYR A 74 16.21 1.36 0.82
N GLY A 75 16.80 0.66 -0.16
CA GLY A 75 17.28 -0.71 0.03
C GLY A 75 16.18 -1.79 0.08
N PHE A 76 14.90 -1.42 0.01
CA PHE A 76 13.78 -2.37 0.01
C PHE A 76 12.98 -2.34 -1.31
N ASN A 77 12.21 -3.40 -1.55
CA ASN A 77 11.33 -3.48 -2.72
C ASN A 77 9.91 -2.98 -2.39
N THR A 78 9.11 -2.71 -3.43
CA THR A 78 7.73 -2.21 -3.26
C THR A 78 6.76 -3.19 -2.59
N HIS A 79 7.07 -4.48 -2.53
CA HIS A 79 6.27 -5.45 -1.77
C HIS A 79 6.52 -5.34 -0.28
N SER A 80 7.74 -5.01 0.15
CA SER A 80 8.06 -4.74 1.56
C SER A 80 7.15 -3.67 2.15
N LEU A 81 6.84 -2.60 1.39
CA LEU A 81 5.89 -1.56 1.82
C LEU A 81 4.47 -2.12 2.05
N ARG A 82 3.99 -3.01 1.18
CA ARG A 82 2.68 -3.67 1.35
C ARG A 82 2.68 -4.52 2.63
N TYR A 83 3.75 -5.27 2.88
CA TYR A 83 3.85 -6.09 4.10
C TYR A 83 3.98 -5.23 5.35
N ALA A 84 4.73 -4.14 5.31
CA ALA A 84 4.80 -3.18 6.42
C ALA A 84 3.42 -2.61 6.75
N PHE A 85 2.62 -2.25 5.73
CA PHE A 85 1.26 -1.79 5.94
C PHE A 85 0.33 -2.88 6.51
N VAL A 86 0.44 -4.12 6.00
CA VAL A 86 -0.28 -5.28 6.55
C VAL A 86 0.07 -5.46 8.03
N SER A 87 1.36 -5.53 8.37
CA SER A 87 1.83 -5.67 9.75
C SER A 87 1.35 -4.51 10.65
N TYR A 88 1.38 -3.28 10.16
CA TYR A 88 0.86 -2.12 10.89
C TYR A 88 -0.63 -2.27 11.24
N LEU A 89 -1.47 -2.67 10.29
CA LEU A 89 -2.91 -2.88 10.54
C LEU A 89 -3.15 -4.01 11.53
N LEU A 90 -2.41 -5.10 11.42
CA LEU A 90 -2.52 -6.25 12.33
C LEU A 90 -2.12 -5.88 13.77
N LYS A 91 -1.05 -5.11 13.94
CA LYS A 91 -0.62 -4.59 15.26
C LYS A 91 -1.66 -3.66 15.89
N ARG A 92 -2.52 -3.04 15.09
CA ARG A 92 -3.65 -2.23 15.54
C ARG A 92 -4.92 -3.06 15.81
N GLY A 93 -4.83 -4.40 15.74
CA GLY A 93 -5.95 -5.30 16.01
C GLY A 93 -6.94 -5.45 14.85
N VAL A 94 -6.61 -4.97 13.65
CA VAL A 94 -7.48 -5.16 12.48
C VAL A 94 -7.45 -6.64 12.08
N SER A 95 -8.62 -7.25 11.91
CA SER A 95 -8.71 -8.67 11.63
C SER A 95 -8.03 -9.06 10.30
N PRO A 96 -7.38 -10.23 10.21
CA PRO A 96 -6.73 -10.67 8.97
C PRO A 96 -7.66 -10.70 7.75
N SER A 97 -8.94 -11.01 7.95
CA SER A 97 -9.96 -11.01 6.89
C SER A 97 -10.23 -9.61 6.33
N ILE A 98 -10.31 -8.59 7.19
CA ILE A 98 -10.43 -7.20 6.77
C ILE A 98 -9.16 -6.74 6.05
N VAL A 99 -7.98 -7.03 6.60
CA VAL A 99 -6.69 -6.69 5.96
C VAL A 99 -6.58 -7.32 4.57
N ALA A 100 -7.08 -8.54 4.39
CA ALA A 100 -7.13 -9.21 3.08
C ALA A 100 -8.00 -8.48 2.08
N LYS A 101 -9.18 -7.98 2.50
CA LYS A 101 -10.06 -7.18 1.64
C LYS A 101 -9.44 -5.83 1.29
N ILE A 102 -8.85 -5.11 2.26
CA ILE A 102 -8.16 -3.83 2.03
C ILE A 102 -7.03 -3.99 1.00
N THR A 103 -6.22 -5.03 1.16
CA THR A 103 -5.07 -5.27 0.28
C THR A 103 -5.42 -6.07 -0.97
N GLY A 104 -6.69 -6.48 -1.12
CA GLY A 104 -7.23 -7.31 -2.18
C GLY A 104 -6.41 -8.58 -2.43
N HIS A 105 -6.15 -9.32 -1.36
CA HIS A 105 -5.72 -10.70 -1.48
C HIS A 105 -6.94 -11.59 -1.77
N ARG A 106 -6.81 -12.51 -2.74
CA ARG A 106 -7.84 -13.53 -3.04
C ARG A 106 -7.87 -14.66 -2.02
N SER A 107 -6.73 -14.94 -1.40
CA SER A 107 -6.57 -15.96 -0.36
C SER A 107 -5.94 -15.37 0.88
N LEU A 108 -6.42 -15.80 2.04
CA LEU A 108 -5.91 -15.40 3.34
C LEU A 108 -4.53 -16.00 3.63
N ASN A 109 -4.13 -17.09 2.97
CA ASN A 109 -2.93 -17.85 3.28
C ASN A 109 -1.66 -16.97 3.29
N HIS A 110 -1.57 -15.98 2.41
CA HIS A 110 -0.42 -15.07 2.37
C HIS A 110 -0.37 -14.07 3.53
N ILE A 111 -1.53 -13.70 4.08
CA ILE A 111 -1.59 -12.86 5.29
C ILE A 111 -1.38 -13.73 6.52
N LEU A 112 -2.02 -14.90 6.56
CA LEU A 112 -1.94 -15.87 7.64
C LEU A 112 -0.51 -16.30 7.91
N HIS A 113 0.25 -16.67 6.87
CA HIS A 113 1.65 -17.05 7.05
C HIS A 113 2.49 -15.95 7.71
N TYR A 114 2.25 -14.68 7.36
CA TYR A 114 2.96 -13.54 7.95
C TYR A 114 2.47 -13.21 9.37
N THR A 115 1.16 -13.32 9.62
CA THR A 115 0.57 -13.10 10.95
C THR A 115 0.94 -14.20 11.93
N GLU A 116 0.90 -15.46 11.50
CA GLU A 116 1.14 -16.62 12.35
C GLU A 116 2.59 -16.63 12.83
N VAL A 117 3.55 -16.41 11.93
CA VAL A 117 4.97 -16.32 12.31
C VAL A 117 5.21 -15.15 13.26
N ARG A 118 4.70 -13.95 12.96
CA ARG A 118 4.94 -12.76 13.79
C ARG A 118 4.22 -12.81 15.13
N LEU A 119 2.97 -13.27 15.16
CA LEU A 119 2.22 -13.44 16.39
C LEU A 119 2.84 -14.56 17.24
N ALA A 120 3.29 -15.65 16.63
CA ALA A 120 4.03 -16.69 17.34
C ALA A 120 5.34 -16.14 17.94
N GLU A 121 6.11 -15.36 17.17
CA GLU A 121 7.32 -14.69 17.67
C GLU A 121 7.03 -13.73 18.83
N GLU A 122 6.00 -12.88 18.70
CA GLU A 122 5.61 -11.91 19.74
C GLU A 122 5.08 -12.62 21.00
N VAL A 123 4.27 -13.67 20.86
CA VAL A 123 3.80 -14.51 21.97
C VAL A 123 5.00 -15.19 22.64
N LEU A 124 5.90 -15.81 21.87
CA LEU A 124 7.12 -16.43 22.40
C LEU A 124 8.03 -15.43 23.11
N ALA A 125 8.17 -14.21 22.59
CA ALA A 125 8.94 -13.14 23.23
C ALA A 125 8.26 -12.65 24.52
N GLY A 126 6.92 -12.57 24.55
CA GLY A 126 6.17 -12.21 25.75
C GLY A 126 6.23 -13.28 26.84
N LEU A 127 6.42 -14.55 26.48
CA LEU A 127 6.62 -15.65 27.43
C LEU A 127 7.98 -15.61 28.16
N ARG A 128 8.93 -14.77 27.74
CA ARG A 128 10.22 -14.65 28.43
C ARG A 128 10.10 -14.09 29.85
N GLY A 129 8.96 -13.46 30.21
CA GLY A 129 8.84 -12.72 31.46
C GLY A 129 9.83 -11.54 31.54
N PRO A 130 9.72 -10.67 32.55
CA PRO A 130 10.76 -9.68 32.84
C PRO A 130 12.10 -10.34 33.24
#